data_AF-A0A3M1K698-F1
#
_entry.id   AF-A0A3M1K698-F1
#
_cell.length_a   1.000
_cell.length_b   1.000
_cell.length_c   1.000
_cell.angle_alpha   90.00
_cell.angle_beta   90.00
_cell.angle_gamma   90.00
#
_symmetry.space_group_name_H-M   'P 1'
#
loop_
_entity.id
_entity.type
_entity.pdbx_description
1 polymer ?
#
loop_
_entity_poly.entity_id
_entity_poly.type
_entity_poly.pdbx_seq_one_letter_code
_entity_poly.pdbx_strand_id
1 'polypeptide(L)'
;MIPMPHFERPIGILGLARTGRAALAALLAAGNEVLVHDDRVSCGPTDAGAPLAPALEADRPLAGIVVSPGVPIEGARAHPLVRLARKRGVALFGDLDLFARARTGLATHLAIGITGTNGKSTTSALLAHLLAAADRPVALGGNIGVPICSLDPLGEGGVYVFELSSYQLALSDPATRLDIGVVLNITPDHLERHGTMDAYLAAKARLLEMSAAAGGKAVVSLESEASRALARRFAGEHVVPVAVGSRAAGGVWTDEEGRLVDERFEAGRIVASLGGLERLRGDHNRENAAAAYATARLAGLDAEAAVSGLATFPGLAHRQEWLGTLGNVTFVNDSKATNIEAAARALAAFEGIHWLAGGRAKSLDVAAAEPFLGHVRAAWLFGECARELAARLAERIPVRVFATLEEATRAAAAAAGPGETVLLSPGAASFDAYRDFEERGEDFRRTVKMLMNETLGREVAR
;
A
#
# COMPACT_ATOMS: atom_id res chain seq x y z
N MET A 1 -16.24 12.23 -4.63
CA MET A 1 -16.08 10.77 -4.80
C MET A 1 -16.57 10.36 -6.18
N ILE A 2 -15.98 9.34 -6.79
CA ILE A 2 -16.40 8.75 -8.06
C ILE A 2 -17.88 8.33 -7.94
N PRO A 3 -18.75 8.73 -8.89
CA PRO A 3 -20.17 8.37 -8.86
C PRO A 3 -20.31 6.85 -9.09
N MET A 4 -20.67 6.11 -8.05
CA MET A 4 -20.91 4.67 -8.17
C MET A 4 -22.12 4.38 -9.06
N PRO A 5 -22.17 3.20 -9.72
CA PRO A 5 -23.33 2.81 -10.51
C PRO A 5 -24.59 2.73 -9.64
N HIS A 6 -25.73 3.09 -10.25
CA HIS A 6 -27.04 2.82 -9.69
C HIS A 6 -27.53 1.43 -10.14
N PHE A 7 -28.06 0.65 -9.20
CA PHE A 7 -28.60 -0.68 -9.44
C PHE A 7 -30.14 -0.66 -9.28
N GLU A 8 -30.85 -1.30 -10.20
CA GLU A 8 -32.32 -1.44 -10.12
C GLU A 8 -32.79 -2.33 -8.96
N ARG A 9 -31.90 -3.19 -8.47
CA ARG A 9 -32.12 -4.09 -7.35
C ARG A 9 -31.17 -3.75 -6.22
N PRO A 10 -31.51 -4.12 -4.98
CA PRO A 10 -30.62 -3.92 -3.84
C PRO A 10 -29.28 -4.60 -4.06
N ILE A 11 -28.25 -3.98 -3.53
CA ILE A 11 -26.89 -4.49 -3.54
C ILE A 11 -26.47 -4.91 -2.13
N GLY A 12 -25.89 -6.09 -2.02
CA GLY A 12 -25.34 -6.59 -0.76
C GLY A 12 -23.92 -6.08 -0.52
N ILE A 13 -23.55 -5.90 0.74
CA ILE A 13 -22.15 -5.74 1.18
C ILE A 13 -21.86 -6.81 2.22
N LEU A 14 -20.75 -7.53 2.03
CA LEU A 14 -20.25 -8.53 2.96
C LEU A 14 -18.92 -8.05 3.57
N GLY A 15 -18.98 -7.64 4.84
CA GLY A 15 -17.89 -7.08 5.63
C GLY A 15 -17.81 -5.55 5.54
N LEU A 16 -17.66 -4.90 6.70
CA LEU A 16 -17.58 -3.46 6.96
C LEU A 16 -16.20 -3.07 7.55
N ALA A 17 -15.15 -3.71 7.05
CA ALA A 17 -13.80 -3.18 7.20
C ALA A 17 -13.63 -1.89 6.38
N ARG A 18 -12.38 -1.43 6.19
CA ARG A 18 -12.08 -0.18 5.46
C ARG A 18 -12.75 -0.11 4.08
N THR A 19 -12.56 -1.14 3.25
CA THR A 19 -13.13 -1.22 1.90
C THR A 19 -14.66 -1.29 1.92
N GLY A 20 -15.25 -2.09 2.81
CA GLY A 20 -16.70 -2.24 2.91
C GLY A 20 -17.42 -0.95 3.31
N ARG A 21 -16.86 -0.19 4.26
CA ARG A 21 -17.40 1.12 4.65
C ARG A 21 -17.33 2.15 3.53
N ALA A 22 -16.22 2.16 2.79
CA ALA A 22 -16.08 3.03 1.61
C ALA A 22 -17.10 2.68 0.52
N ALA A 23 -17.28 1.39 0.22
CA ALA A 23 -18.28 0.93 -0.74
C ALA A 23 -19.70 1.28 -0.28
N LEU A 24 -20.01 1.10 1.00
CA LEU A 24 -21.32 1.45 1.58
C LEU A 24 -21.63 2.94 1.39
N ALA A 25 -20.71 3.82 1.82
CA ALA A 25 -20.89 5.26 1.70
C ALA A 25 -21.08 5.68 0.24
N ALA A 26 -20.28 5.14 -0.67
CA ALA A 26 -20.34 5.49 -2.09
C ALA A 26 -21.62 4.98 -2.78
N LEU A 27 -22.09 3.77 -2.45
CA LEU A 27 -23.32 3.20 -3.01
C LEU A 27 -24.56 3.94 -2.50
N LEU A 28 -24.63 4.27 -1.21
CA LEU A 28 -25.71 5.10 -0.66
C LEU A 28 -25.73 6.49 -1.27
N ALA A 29 -24.56 7.12 -1.47
CA ALA A 29 -24.47 8.43 -2.12
C ALA A 29 -24.96 8.41 -3.57
N ALA A 30 -24.87 7.26 -4.25
CA ALA A 30 -25.43 7.02 -5.58
C ALA A 30 -26.93 6.64 -5.56
N GLY A 31 -27.59 6.65 -4.40
CA GLY A 31 -29.03 6.37 -4.26
C GLY A 31 -29.40 4.90 -4.23
N ASN A 32 -28.43 3.99 -4.08
CA ASN A 32 -28.70 2.56 -4.05
C ASN A 32 -29.35 2.12 -2.72
N GLU A 33 -30.22 1.12 -2.80
CA GLU A 33 -30.64 0.36 -1.63
C GLU A 33 -29.55 -0.68 -1.27
N VAL A 34 -28.96 -0.55 -0.08
CA VAL A 34 -27.82 -1.38 0.34
C VAL A 34 -28.18 -2.25 1.54
N LEU A 35 -27.89 -3.54 1.45
CA LEU A 35 -28.03 -4.51 2.55
C LEU A 35 -26.66 -4.94 3.04
N VAL A 36 -26.43 -4.92 4.34
CA VAL A 36 -25.09 -5.12 4.89
C VAL A 36 -25.05 -6.30 5.86
N HIS A 37 -24.09 -7.19 5.66
CA HIS A 37 -23.74 -8.25 6.61
C HIS A 37 -22.28 -8.11 7.04
N ASP A 38 -22.02 -8.09 8.35
CA ASP A 38 -20.69 -8.21 8.94
C ASP A 38 -20.76 -9.14 10.16
N ASP A 39 -19.92 -10.16 10.21
CA ASP A 39 -19.93 -11.14 11.30
C ASP A 39 -19.65 -10.52 12.69
N ARG A 40 -19.05 -9.32 12.73
CA ARG A 40 -18.72 -8.59 13.96
C ARG A 40 -19.84 -7.69 14.44
N VAL A 41 -20.86 -7.43 13.60
CA VAL A 41 -21.94 -6.49 13.93
C VAL A 41 -23.28 -7.16 13.66
N SER A 42 -23.99 -7.50 14.73
CA SER A 42 -25.15 -8.40 14.67
C SER A 42 -26.51 -7.71 14.62
N CYS A 43 -26.64 -6.43 15.00
CA CYS A 43 -27.92 -5.72 14.97
C CYS A 43 -27.79 -4.18 14.87
N GLY A 44 -28.85 -3.52 14.38
CA GLY A 44 -28.97 -2.06 14.24
C GLY A 44 -28.71 -1.53 12.82
N PRO A 45 -28.99 -0.26 12.52
CA PRO A 45 -28.48 0.37 11.31
C PRO A 45 -26.97 0.62 11.44
N THR A 46 -26.25 0.60 10.32
CA THR A 46 -24.88 1.11 10.24
C THR A 46 -24.82 2.59 10.60
N ASP A 47 -23.62 3.12 10.87
CA ASP A 47 -23.40 4.57 11.09
C ASP A 47 -23.93 5.44 9.91
N ALA A 48 -24.03 4.84 8.72
CA ALA A 48 -24.55 5.47 7.50
C ALA A 48 -26.06 5.22 7.26
N GLY A 49 -26.77 4.62 8.22
CA GLY A 49 -28.22 4.39 8.17
C GLY A 49 -28.66 3.15 7.38
N ALA A 50 -27.76 2.40 6.74
CA ALA A 50 -28.13 1.17 6.03
C ALA A 50 -28.48 0.02 7.01
N PRO A 51 -29.50 -0.79 6.71
CA PRO A 51 -29.89 -1.90 7.57
C PRO A 51 -28.80 -2.98 7.61
N LEU A 52 -28.41 -3.38 8.83
CA LEU A 52 -27.68 -4.63 9.04
C LEU A 52 -28.69 -5.77 8.97
N ALA A 53 -28.66 -6.48 7.85
CA ALA A 53 -29.46 -7.66 7.62
C ALA A 53 -28.56 -8.68 6.92
N PRO A 54 -28.64 -9.98 7.26
CA PRO A 54 -27.97 -11.00 6.47
C PRO A 54 -28.45 -10.87 5.03
N ALA A 55 -27.59 -10.31 4.16
CA ALA A 55 -27.97 -9.78 2.85
C ALA A 55 -28.64 -10.83 1.94
N LEU A 56 -28.51 -12.12 2.27
CA LEU A 56 -29.07 -13.24 1.54
C LEU A 56 -30.17 -14.03 2.27
N GLU A 57 -30.59 -13.64 3.47
CA GLU A 57 -31.76 -14.28 4.11
C GLU A 57 -33.09 -13.66 3.68
N ALA A 58 -33.05 -12.47 3.09
CA ALA A 58 -34.22 -11.90 2.43
C ALA A 58 -34.54 -12.71 1.16
N ASP A 59 -35.80 -13.11 0.99
CA ASP A 59 -36.33 -13.80 -0.21
C ASP A 59 -36.44 -12.85 -1.42
N ARG A 60 -35.51 -11.88 -1.53
CA ARG A 60 -35.50 -10.83 -2.54
C ARG A 60 -34.30 -10.99 -3.47
N PRO A 61 -34.46 -10.75 -4.78
CA PRO A 61 -33.35 -10.79 -5.72
C PRO A 61 -32.41 -9.60 -5.51
N LEU A 62 -31.09 -9.86 -5.45
CA LEU A 62 -30.05 -8.84 -5.38
C LEU A 62 -29.43 -8.56 -6.76
N ALA A 63 -28.90 -7.35 -6.94
CA ALA A 63 -28.03 -7.03 -8.07
C ALA A 63 -26.66 -7.74 -7.98
N GLY A 64 -26.20 -7.99 -6.76
CA GLY A 64 -24.94 -8.66 -6.46
C GLY A 64 -24.47 -8.37 -5.04
N ILE A 65 -23.28 -8.85 -4.69
CA ILE A 65 -22.68 -8.64 -3.37
C ILE A 65 -21.26 -8.12 -3.53
N VAL A 66 -21.00 -6.97 -2.93
CA VAL A 66 -19.65 -6.41 -2.76
C VAL A 66 -18.99 -7.11 -1.58
N VAL A 67 -17.90 -7.81 -1.82
CA VAL A 67 -17.22 -8.59 -0.78
C VAL A 67 -15.94 -7.90 -0.34
N SER A 68 -15.81 -7.65 0.96
CA SER A 68 -14.58 -7.13 1.54
C SER A 68 -13.41 -8.11 1.32
N PRO A 69 -12.20 -7.65 0.95
CA PRO A 69 -11.07 -8.53 0.61
C PRO A 69 -10.69 -9.58 1.67
N GLY A 70 -10.87 -9.25 2.95
CA GLY A 70 -10.59 -10.16 4.06
C GLY A 70 -11.54 -11.36 4.16
N VAL A 71 -12.72 -11.30 3.56
CA VAL A 71 -13.74 -12.37 3.67
C VAL A 71 -13.32 -13.57 2.83
N PRO A 72 -13.19 -14.78 3.41
CA PRO A 72 -12.83 -15.98 2.66
C PRO A 72 -13.84 -16.28 1.54
N ILE A 73 -13.36 -16.34 0.30
CA ILE A 73 -14.20 -16.65 -0.86
C ILE A 73 -13.96 -18.02 -1.47
N GLU A 74 -12.91 -18.74 -1.07
CA GLU A 74 -12.49 -19.98 -1.73
C GLU A 74 -12.41 -21.18 -0.77
N GLY A 75 -12.50 -22.37 -1.36
CA GLY A 75 -12.32 -23.64 -0.69
C GLY A 75 -13.27 -23.92 0.49
N ALA A 76 -12.85 -24.85 1.35
CA ALA A 76 -13.58 -25.29 2.53
C ALA A 76 -13.73 -24.19 3.60
N ARG A 77 -13.01 -23.06 3.47
CA ARG A 77 -13.12 -21.89 4.35
C ARG A 77 -14.01 -20.78 3.79
N ALA A 78 -14.53 -20.91 2.56
CA ALA A 78 -15.41 -19.91 1.96
C ALA A 78 -16.60 -19.58 2.88
N HIS A 79 -16.86 -18.29 3.07
CA HIS A 79 -17.92 -17.79 3.94
C HIS A 79 -19.30 -18.36 3.55
N PRO A 80 -20.19 -18.70 4.50
CA PRO A 80 -21.50 -19.27 4.19
C PRO A 80 -22.31 -18.45 3.18
N LEU A 81 -22.29 -17.12 3.31
CA LEU A 81 -22.97 -16.21 2.37
C LEU A 81 -22.35 -16.22 0.97
N VAL A 82 -21.04 -16.42 0.84
CA VAL A 82 -20.38 -16.58 -0.47
C VAL A 82 -20.86 -17.86 -1.14
N ARG A 83 -20.97 -18.96 -0.40
CA ARG A 83 -21.49 -20.24 -0.91
C ARG A 83 -22.94 -20.11 -1.33
N LEU A 84 -23.76 -19.43 -0.53
CA LEU A 84 -25.18 -19.20 -0.81
C LEU A 84 -25.36 -18.34 -2.06
N ALA A 85 -24.60 -17.25 -2.19
CA ALA A 85 -24.61 -16.40 -3.37
C ALA A 85 -24.27 -17.20 -4.64
N ARG A 86 -23.21 -18.01 -4.61
CA ARG A 86 -22.84 -18.90 -5.72
C ARG A 86 -23.95 -19.90 -6.06
N LYS A 87 -24.55 -20.55 -5.06
CA LYS A 87 -25.67 -21.49 -5.25
C LYS A 87 -26.88 -20.82 -5.90
N ARG A 88 -27.11 -19.53 -5.62
CA ARG A 88 -28.21 -18.73 -6.18
C ARG A 88 -27.85 -17.97 -7.46
N GLY A 89 -26.62 -18.09 -7.97
CA GLY A 89 -26.15 -17.34 -9.12
C GLY A 89 -26.06 -15.82 -8.90
N VAL A 90 -25.96 -15.37 -7.65
CA VAL A 90 -25.77 -13.96 -7.30
C VAL A 90 -24.30 -13.60 -7.53
N ALA A 91 -24.05 -12.56 -8.33
CA ALA A 91 -22.71 -12.10 -8.64
C ALA A 91 -21.98 -11.63 -7.38
N LEU A 92 -20.70 -12.01 -7.26
CA LEU A 92 -19.78 -11.54 -6.23
C LEU A 92 -18.74 -10.67 -6.90
N PHE A 93 -18.46 -9.50 -6.33
CA PHE A 93 -17.45 -8.59 -6.88
C PHE A 93 -16.79 -7.75 -5.78
N GLY A 94 -15.64 -7.18 -6.07
CA GLY A 94 -14.87 -6.30 -5.19
C GLY A 94 -15.12 -4.81 -5.45
N ASP A 95 -14.36 -3.98 -4.74
CA ASP A 95 -14.33 -2.52 -4.92
C ASP A 95 -13.73 -2.11 -6.27
N LEU A 96 -12.75 -2.86 -6.77
CA LEU A 96 -12.18 -2.65 -8.10
C LEU A 96 -13.23 -2.81 -9.21
N ASP A 97 -14.13 -3.78 -9.09
CA ASP A 97 -15.18 -4.03 -10.08
C ASP A 97 -16.27 -2.94 -10.04
N LEU A 98 -16.56 -2.40 -8.85
CA LEU A 98 -17.43 -1.22 -8.71
C LEU A 98 -16.82 -0.02 -9.45
N PHE A 99 -15.53 0.23 -9.27
CA PHE A 99 -14.82 1.26 -10.03
C PHE A 99 -14.89 1.00 -11.54
N ALA A 100 -14.63 -0.24 -11.98
CA ALA A 100 -14.69 -0.60 -13.39
C ALA A 100 -16.07 -0.36 -14.03
N ARG A 101 -17.15 -0.47 -13.25
CA ARG A 101 -18.51 -0.11 -13.71
C ARG A 101 -18.76 1.40 -13.68
N ALA A 102 -18.25 2.11 -12.68
CA ALA A 102 -18.41 3.55 -12.51
C ALA A 102 -17.61 4.36 -13.56
N ARG A 103 -16.46 3.83 -13.99
CA ARG A 103 -15.48 4.60 -14.78
C ARG A 103 -15.93 4.98 -16.18
N THR A 104 -16.95 4.32 -16.74
CA THR A 104 -17.44 4.54 -18.11
C THR A 104 -18.01 5.94 -18.34
N GLY A 105 -18.51 6.61 -17.28
CA GLY A 105 -19.05 7.97 -17.34
C GLY A 105 -18.06 9.07 -16.97
N LEU A 106 -16.76 8.75 -16.77
CA LEU A 106 -15.74 9.70 -16.36
C LEU A 106 -14.99 10.28 -17.58
N ALA A 107 -14.29 11.40 -17.37
CA ALA A 107 -13.34 11.95 -18.33
C ALA A 107 -12.30 10.90 -18.75
N THR A 108 -11.67 11.05 -19.92
CA THR A 108 -10.72 10.02 -20.40
C THR A 108 -9.58 9.85 -19.40
N HIS A 109 -9.31 8.61 -19.02
CA HIS A 109 -8.33 8.30 -17.97
C HIS A 109 -7.71 6.92 -18.20
N LEU A 110 -6.58 6.69 -17.52
CA LEU A 110 -5.96 5.37 -17.40
C LEU A 110 -6.25 4.78 -16.02
N ALA A 111 -6.42 3.47 -15.95
CA ALA A 111 -6.47 2.70 -14.72
C ALA A 111 -5.32 1.68 -14.72
N ILE A 112 -4.43 1.82 -13.75
CA ILE A 112 -3.19 1.04 -13.63
C ILE A 112 -3.28 0.21 -12.36
N GLY A 113 -3.16 -1.11 -12.47
CA GLY A 113 -3.07 -2.00 -11.32
C GLY A 113 -1.63 -2.45 -11.08
N ILE A 114 -1.20 -2.50 -9.82
CA ILE A 114 0.13 -2.96 -9.42
C ILE A 114 -0.01 -4.04 -8.34
N THR A 115 0.60 -5.21 -8.59
CA THR A 115 0.67 -6.30 -7.62
C THR A 115 2.08 -6.92 -7.57
N GLY A 116 2.29 -7.76 -6.56
CA GLY A 116 3.55 -8.43 -6.24
C GLY A 116 3.52 -8.96 -4.80
N THR A 117 4.45 -9.82 -4.42
CA THR A 117 4.63 -10.16 -3.00
C THR A 117 5.23 -8.95 -2.29
N ASN A 118 6.33 -8.41 -2.80
CA ASN A 118 7.00 -7.20 -2.28
C ASN A 118 6.96 -6.05 -3.29
N GLY A 119 7.40 -4.85 -2.86
CA GLY A 119 7.58 -3.69 -3.75
C GLY A 119 6.31 -2.90 -4.12
N LYS A 120 5.13 -3.53 -4.09
CA LYS A 120 3.83 -2.95 -4.50
C LYS A 120 3.64 -1.48 -4.11
N SER A 121 3.75 -1.19 -2.81
CA SER A 121 3.51 0.15 -2.26
C SER A 121 4.54 1.16 -2.77
N THR A 122 5.81 0.76 -2.81
CA THR A 122 6.88 1.65 -3.26
C THR A 122 6.67 1.97 -4.74
N THR A 123 6.41 0.96 -5.56
CA THR A 123 6.16 1.13 -7.00
C THR A 123 4.92 1.98 -7.26
N SER A 124 3.81 1.77 -6.53
CA SER A 124 2.58 2.53 -6.72
C SER A 124 2.71 3.99 -6.29
N ALA A 125 3.35 4.25 -5.14
CA ALA A 125 3.65 5.60 -4.69
C ALA A 125 4.67 6.30 -5.60
N LEU A 126 5.70 5.58 -6.05
CA LEU A 126 6.69 6.11 -6.98
C LEU A 126 6.04 6.48 -8.31
N LEU A 127 5.24 5.60 -8.91
CA LEU A 127 4.51 5.89 -10.14
C LEU A 127 3.58 7.10 -9.96
N ALA A 128 2.83 7.17 -8.86
CA ALA A 128 1.98 8.32 -8.57
C ALA A 128 2.78 9.61 -8.46
N HIS A 129 3.96 9.57 -7.81
CA HIS A 129 4.88 10.69 -7.72
C HIS A 129 5.41 11.12 -9.10
N LEU A 130 5.82 10.17 -9.95
CA LEU A 130 6.28 10.48 -11.31
C LEU A 130 5.21 11.20 -12.14
N LEU A 131 3.96 10.72 -12.04
CA LEU A 131 2.82 11.31 -12.74
C LEU A 131 2.50 12.71 -12.20
N ALA A 132 2.45 12.87 -10.87
CA ALA A 132 2.18 14.15 -10.24
C ALA A 132 3.28 15.19 -10.52
N ALA A 133 4.56 14.80 -10.50
CA ALA A 133 5.68 15.67 -10.81
C ALA A 133 5.69 16.14 -12.27
N ALA A 134 4.98 15.45 -13.15
CA ALA A 134 4.74 15.83 -14.54
C ALA A 134 3.37 16.53 -14.74
N ASP A 135 2.79 17.09 -13.66
CA ASP A 135 1.50 17.78 -13.64
C ASP A 135 0.31 16.96 -14.17
N ARG A 136 0.42 15.61 -14.13
CA ARG A 136 -0.67 14.73 -14.57
C ARG A 136 -1.62 14.45 -13.42
N PRO A 137 -2.95 14.64 -13.58
CA PRO A 137 -3.91 14.30 -12.54
C PRO A 137 -3.80 12.84 -12.18
N VAL A 138 -3.55 12.55 -10.91
CA VAL A 138 -3.30 11.18 -10.44
C VAL A 138 -4.00 10.91 -9.11
N ALA A 139 -4.56 9.72 -8.97
CA ALA A 139 -5.17 9.25 -7.74
C ALA A 139 -4.62 7.88 -7.39
N LEU A 140 -3.95 7.77 -6.24
CA LEU A 140 -3.45 6.53 -5.69
C LEU A 140 -4.48 5.94 -4.72
N GLY A 141 -4.84 4.67 -4.93
CA GLY A 141 -5.74 3.96 -4.02
C GLY A 141 -5.58 2.45 -4.05
N GLY A 142 -6.56 1.75 -3.47
CA GLY A 142 -6.57 0.29 -3.39
C GLY A 142 -6.27 -0.23 -1.99
N ASN A 143 -5.34 -1.18 -1.91
CA ASN A 143 -4.94 -1.86 -0.68
C ASN A 143 -4.30 -0.91 0.34
N ILE A 144 -3.65 0.15 -0.13
CA ILE A 144 -3.03 1.21 0.69
C ILE A 144 -3.57 2.57 0.26
N GLY A 145 -3.53 3.54 1.18
CA GLY A 145 -3.97 4.91 0.91
C GLY A 145 -5.49 5.01 0.93
N VAL A 146 -6.07 5.68 -0.06
CA VAL A 146 -7.52 5.89 -0.12
C VAL A 146 -8.22 4.63 -0.69
N PRO A 147 -9.30 4.13 -0.06
CA PRO A 147 -10.11 3.05 -0.64
C PRO A 147 -10.61 3.42 -2.04
N ILE A 148 -10.69 2.45 -2.96
CA ILE A 148 -11.04 2.70 -4.37
C ILE A 148 -12.36 3.48 -4.50
N CYS A 149 -13.40 3.07 -3.77
CA CYS A 149 -14.71 3.70 -3.80
C CYS A 149 -14.75 5.12 -3.19
N SER A 150 -13.69 5.56 -2.52
CA SER A 150 -13.58 6.89 -1.90
C SER A 150 -12.74 7.86 -2.73
N LEU A 151 -12.17 7.42 -3.85
CA LEU A 151 -11.42 8.30 -4.75
C LEU A 151 -12.35 9.33 -5.40
N ASP A 152 -11.79 10.49 -5.74
CA ASP A 152 -12.48 11.52 -6.52
C ASP A 152 -12.32 11.28 -8.02
N PRO A 153 -13.29 11.70 -8.85
CA PRO A 153 -13.15 11.65 -10.30
C PRO A 153 -12.01 12.58 -10.74
N LEU A 154 -11.10 12.05 -11.54
CA LEU A 154 -10.04 12.81 -12.18
C LEU A 154 -10.54 13.52 -13.44
N GLY A 155 -9.88 14.62 -13.79
CA GLY A 155 -10.07 15.32 -15.06
C GLY A 155 -9.48 14.56 -16.26
N GLU A 156 -9.53 15.21 -17.43
CA GLU A 156 -9.04 14.64 -18.69
C GLU A 156 -7.57 14.22 -18.60
N GLY A 157 -7.26 13.04 -19.13
CA GLY A 157 -5.92 12.45 -19.08
C GLY A 157 -5.52 11.90 -17.70
N GLY A 158 -6.43 11.87 -16.74
CA GLY A 158 -6.16 11.40 -15.38
C GLY A 158 -5.68 9.95 -15.30
N VAL A 159 -4.97 9.61 -14.24
CA VAL A 159 -4.44 8.26 -14.01
C VAL A 159 -4.81 7.77 -12.62
N TYR A 160 -5.59 6.69 -12.55
CA TYR A 160 -5.81 5.95 -11.31
C TYR A 160 -4.74 4.89 -11.16
N VAL A 161 -4.03 4.92 -10.04
CA VAL A 161 -3.02 3.93 -9.67
C VAL A 161 -3.56 3.10 -8.51
N PHE A 162 -3.72 1.80 -8.73
CA PHE A 162 -4.24 0.87 -7.74
C PHE A 162 -3.16 -0.08 -7.24
N GLU A 163 -2.84 -0.01 -5.94
CA GLU A 163 -2.14 -1.10 -5.28
C GLU A 163 -3.12 -2.24 -5.02
N LEU A 164 -2.89 -3.42 -5.61
CA LEU A 164 -3.83 -4.54 -5.55
C LEU A 164 -3.21 -5.75 -4.82
N SER A 165 -3.87 -6.16 -3.74
CA SER A 165 -3.55 -7.40 -3.03
C SER A 165 -3.97 -8.64 -3.84
N SER A 166 -3.41 -9.82 -3.52
CA SER A 166 -3.90 -11.07 -4.11
C SER A 166 -5.36 -11.36 -3.74
N TYR A 167 -5.83 -10.84 -2.60
CA TYR A 167 -7.20 -11.05 -2.14
C TYR A 167 -8.18 -10.27 -3.00
N GLN A 168 -7.88 -8.99 -3.27
CA GLN A 168 -8.69 -8.16 -4.18
C GLN A 168 -8.71 -8.75 -5.58
N LEU A 169 -7.57 -9.19 -6.11
CA LEU A 169 -7.53 -9.77 -7.46
C LEU A 169 -8.31 -11.08 -7.54
N ALA A 170 -8.19 -11.99 -6.56
CA ALA A 170 -8.97 -13.23 -6.54
C ALA A 170 -10.50 -12.97 -6.52
N LEU A 171 -10.91 -11.89 -5.87
CA LEU A 171 -12.30 -11.42 -5.81
C LEU A 171 -12.79 -10.73 -7.08
N SER A 172 -11.89 -10.14 -7.85
CA SER A 172 -12.24 -9.24 -8.95
C SER A 172 -12.85 -10.02 -10.11
N ASP A 173 -13.87 -9.49 -10.76
CA ASP A 173 -14.54 -10.06 -11.92
C ASP A 173 -13.55 -10.25 -13.10
N PRO A 174 -13.51 -11.39 -13.81
CA PRO A 174 -12.67 -11.51 -15.00
C PRO A 174 -13.02 -10.50 -16.09
N ALA A 175 -14.22 -9.92 -16.07
CA ALA A 175 -14.68 -8.86 -16.96
C ALA A 175 -14.15 -7.47 -16.60
N THR A 176 -13.51 -7.30 -15.44
CA THR A 176 -12.85 -6.04 -15.09
C THR A 176 -11.68 -5.77 -16.04
N ARG A 177 -11.54 -4.50 -16.42
CA ARG A 177 -10.57 -4.03 -17.42
C ARG A 177 -9.70 -2.93 -16.83
N LEU A 178 -8.40 -3.10 -16.95
CA LEU A 178 -7.39 -2.12 -16.59
C LEU A 178 -6.53 -1.82 -17.82
N ASP A 179 -6.02 -0.61 -17.92
CA ASP A 179 -5.26 -0.17 -19.09
C ASP A 179 -3.80 -0.66 -19.01
N ILE A 180 -3.25 -0.72 -17.78
CA ILE A 180 -1.92 -1.26 -17.52
C ILE A 180 -1.91 -2.16 -16.29
N GLY A 181 -1.41 -3.38 -16.44
CA GLY A 181 -1.18 -4.33 -15.35
C GLY A 181 0.30 -4.49 -15.01
N VAL A 182 0.68 -4.32 -13.75
CA VAL A 182 2.07 -4.45 -13.27
C VAL A 182 2.19 -5.61 -12.29
N VAL A 183 3.06 -6.56 -12.59
CA VAL A 183 3.41 -7.68 -11.70
C VAL A 183 4.89 -7.61 -11.37
N LEU A 184 5.21 -7.39 -10.10
CA LEU A 184 6.58 -7.40 -9.58
C LEU A 184 7.03 -8.85 -9.30
N ASN A 185 7.79 -9.08 -8.24
CA ASN A 185 8.12 -10.42 -7.75
C ASN A 185 6.90 -11.18 -7.20
N ILE A 186 6.91 -12.50 -7.39
CA ILE A 186 5.97 -13.44 -6.74
C ILE A 186 6.79 -14.52 -6.02
N THR A 187 6.75 -14.48 -4.70
CA THR A 187 7.38 -15.43 -3.77
C THR A 187 6.35 -15.94 -2.76
N PRO A 188 6.55 -17.11 -2.12
CA PRO A 188 5.58 -17.69 -1.18
C PRO A 188 5.16 -16.71 -0.09
N ASP A 189 3.85 -16.45 -0.02
CA ASP A 189 3.20 -15.60 0.97
C ASP A 189 1.70 -15.94 0.99
N HIS A 190 1.02 -15.67 2.09
CA HIS A 190 -0.42 -15.87 2.25
C HIS A 190 -0.98 -17.26 1.86
N LEU A 191 -0.18 -18.33 2.01
CA LEU A 191 -0.58 -19.69 1.64
C LEU A 191 -1.71 -20.22 2.54
N GLU A 192 -1.82 -19.74 3.78
CA GLU A 192 -2.93 -20.01 4.68
C GLU A 192 -4.29 -19.56 4.11
N ARG A 193 -4.26 -18.57 3.21
CA ARG A 193 -5.43 -18.02 2.53
C ARG A 193 -5.71 -18.70 1.19
N HIS A 194 -4.69 -18.85 0.36
CA HIS A 194 -4.83 -19.37 -1.01
C HIS A 194 -4.75 -20.90 -1.08
N GLY A 195 -4.29 -21.56 -0.02
CA GLY A 195 -4.10 -23.01 0.06
C GLY A 195 -2.85 -23.50 -0.67
N THR A 196 -2.63 -23.05 -1.91
CA THR A 196 -1.48 -23.44 -2.73
C THR A 196 -0.78 -22.23 -3.35
N MET A 197 0.49 -22.42 -3.73
CA MET A 197 1.26 -21.41 -4.47
C MET A 197 0.64 -21.13 -5.85
N ASP A 198 0.07 -22.14 -6.49
CA ASP A 198 -0.58 -22.00 -7.80
C ASP A 198 -1.83 -21.11 -7.72
N ALA A 199 -2.64 -21.26 -6.66
CA ALA A 199 -3.80 -20.39 -6.44
C ALA A 199 -3.37 -18.93 -6.18
N TYR A 200 -2.31 -18.73 -5.40
CA TYR A 200 -1.73 -17.40 -5.16
C TYR A 200 -1.18 -16.77 -6.45
N LEU A 201 -0.51 -17.55 -7.28
CA LEU A 201 -0.02 -17.12 -8.59
C LEU A 201 -1.18 -16.77 -9.53
N ALA A 202 -2.21 -17.63 -9.61
CA ALA A 202 -3.39 -17.41 -10.45
C ALA A 202 -4.12 -16.12 -10.05
N ALA A 203 -4.27 -15.86 -8.74
CA ALA A 203 -4.86 -14.62 -8.24
C ALA A 203 -4.10 -13.38 -8.75
N LYS A 204 -2.76 -13.38 -8.72
CA LYS A 204 -1.96 -12.25 -9.22
C LYS A 204 -1.93 -12.16 -10.75
N ALA A 205 -1.87 -13.31 -11.43
CA ALA A 205 -1.89 -13.39 -12.89
C ALA A 205 -3.14 -12.75 -13.50
N ARG A 206 -4.26 -12.78 -12.75
CA ARG A 206 -5.52 -12.16 -13.15
C ARG A 206 -5.40 -10.67 -13.50
N LEU A 207 -4.48 -9.95 -12.88
CA LEU A 207 -4.20 -8.55 -13.24
C LEU A 207 -3.72 -8.42 -14.70
N LEU A 208 -2.85 -9.32 -15.14
CA LEU A 208 -2.38 -9.36 -16.53
C LEU A 208 -3.50 -9.78 -17.48
N GLU A 209 -4.37 -10.71 -17.06
CA GLU A 209 -5.53 -11.13 -17.83
C GLU A 209 -6.53 -9.97 -18.03
N MET A 210 -6.81 -9.21 -16.97
CA MET A 210 -7.67 -8.01 -17.03
C MET A 210 -7.10 -6.93 -17.96
N SER A 211 -5.78 -6.74 -17.93
CA SER A 211 -5.10 -5.79 -18.79
C SER A 211 -5.10 -6.23 -20.25
N ALA A 212 -4.75 -7.49 -20.51
CA ALA A 212 -4.74 -8.06 -21.86
C ALA A 212 -6.15 -8.05 -22.48
N ALA A 213 -7.19 -8.37 -21.71
CA ALA A 213 -8.58 -8.36 -22.17
C ALA A 213 -9.09 -6.94 -22.52
N ALA A 214 -8.40 -5.89 -22.08
CA ALA A 214 -8.68 -4.51 -22.44
C ALA A 214 -7.92 -4.04 -23.70
N GLY A 215 -7.09 -4.89 -24.31
CA GLY A 215 -6.06 -4.44 -25.26
C GLY A 215 -4.98 -3.58 -24.61
N GLY A 216 -4.89 -3.61 -23.27
CA GLY A 216 -3.96 -2.86 -22.46
C GLY A 216 -2.54 -3.42 -22.53
N LYS A 217 -1.66 -2.81 -21.73
CA LYS A 217 -0.23 -3.15 -21.69
C LYS A 217 0.16 -3.70 -20.33
N ALA A 218 1.31 -4.32 -20.21
CA ALA A 218 1.77 -4.88 -18.95
C ALA A 218 3.24 -4.62 -18.69
N VAL A 219 3.60 -4.55 -17.42
CA VAL A 219 4.98 -4.55 -16.95
C VAL A 219 5.16 -5.77 -16.05
N VAL A 220 6.17 -6.59 -16.34
CA VAL A 220 6.43 -7.80 -15.55
C VAL A 220 7.90 -7.83 -15.14
N SER A 221 8.14 -7.84 -13.83
CA SER A 221 9.46 -8.05 -13.25
C SER A 221 9.93 -9.49 -13.47
N LEU A 222 11.22 -9.68 -13.77
CA LEU A 222 11.85 -10.97 -13.98
C LEU A 222 12.59 -11.48 -12.72
N GLU A 223 12.36 -10.86 -11.56
CA GLU A 223 13.10 -11.17 -10.32
C GLU A 223 12.68 -12.48 -9.65
N SER A 224 11.56 -13.11 -10.01
CA SER A 224 11.18 -14.43 -9.51
C SER A 224 10.84 -15.42 -10.62
N GLU A 225 10.99 -16.73 -10.36
CA GLU A 225 10.64 -17.77 -11.34
C GLU A 225 9.18 -17.70 -11.77
N ALA A 226 8.29 -17.45 -10.80
CA ALA A 226 6.86 -17.31 -11.05
C ALA A 226 6.54 -16.08 -11.90
N SER A 227 7.17 -14.93 -11.66
CA SER A 227 6.96 -13.73 -12.49
C SER A 227 7.58 -13.89 -13.89
N ARG A 228 8.73 -14.56 -14.00
CA ARG A 228 9.31 -14.97 -15.31
C ARG A 228 8.38 -15.89 -16.10
N ALA A 229 7.71 -16.83 -15.43
CA ALA A 229 6.72 -17.69 -16.08
C ALA A 229 5.51 -16.89 -16.60
N LEU A 230 5.03 -15.91 -15.84
CA LEU A 230 3.99 -14.99 -16.30
C LEU A 230 4.45 -14.15 -17.49
N ALA A 231 5.66 -13.58 -17.44
CA ALA A 231 6.22 -12.82 -18.57
C ALA A 231 6.25 -13.65 -19.86
N ARG A 232 6.62 -14.94 -19.77
CA ARG A 232 6.57 -15.87 -20.92
C ARG A 232 5.15 -16.18 -21.37
N ARG A 233 4.21 -16.39 -20.44
CA ARG A 233 2.80 -16.73 -20.75
C ARG A 233 2.08 -15.59 -21.48
N PHE A 234 2.35 -14.34 -21.11
CA PHE A 234 1.71 -13.15 -21.69
C PHE A 234 2.56 -12.47 -22.77
N ALA A 235 3.69 -13.08 -23.16
CA ALA A 235 4.70 -12.48 -24.03
C ALA A 235 4.13 -11.85 -25.32
N GLY A 236 4.78 -10.79 -25.80
CA GLY A 236 4.40 -10.06 -27.00
C GLY A 236 4.70 -8.57 -26.88
N GLU A 237 4.28 -7.77 -27.86
CA GLU A 237 4.51 -6.31 -27.86
C GLU A 237 3.81 -5.58 -26.71
N HIS A 238 2.86 -6.22 -26.04
CA HIS A 238 2.10 -5.61 -24.95
C HIS A 238 2.78 -5.78 -23.58
N VAL A 239 3.82 -6.61 -23.45
CA VAL A 239 4.53 -6.84 -22.17
C VAL A 239 5.91 -6.19 -22.21
N VAL A 240 6.19 -5.37 -21.20
CA VAL A 240 7.52 -4.77 -20.97
C VAL A 240 8.18 -5.53 -19.81
N PRO A 241 9.21 -6.34 -20.06
CA PRO A 241 9.93 -7.01 -18.99
C PRO A 241 10.80 -6.02 -18.21
N VAL A 242 10.96 -6.26 -16.91
CA VAL A 242 11.85 -5.50 -16.02
C VAL A 242 12.82 -6.42 -15.31
N ALA A 243 14.09 -6.02 -15.18
CA ALA A 243 15.10 -6.80 -14.47
C ALA A 243 16.13 -5.94 -13.73
N VAL A 244 16.77 -6.52 -12.72
CA VAL A 244 17.84 -5.91 -11.93
C VAL A 244 19.14 -6.70 -12.09
N GLY A 245 20.25 -5.98 -12.23
CA GLY A 245 21.60 -6.56 -12.41
C GLY A 245 21.78 -7.37 -13.69
N SER A 246 20.78 -7.42 -14.58
CA SER A 246 20.80 -8.25 -15.78
C SER A 246 19.94 -7.64 -16.88
N ARG A 247 20.29 -7.95 -18.14
CA ARG A 247 19.61 -7.41 -19.31
C ARG A 247 18.22 -8.03 -19.48
N ALA A 248 17.19 -7.19 -19.61
CA ALA A 248 15.85 -7.57 -20.05
C ALA A 248 15.61 -7.10 -21.50
N ALA A 249 15.75 -8.02 -22.47
CA ALA A 249 15.61 -7.69 -23.89
C ALA A 249 14.22 -7.09 -24.19
N GLY A 250 14.21 -5.94 -24.88
CA GLY A 250 12.97 -5.22 -25.20
C GLY A 250 12.23 -4.66 -23.98
N GLY A 251 12.92 -4.53 -22.84
CA GLY A 251 12.38 -4.08 -21.57
C GLY A 251 13.11 -2.87 -20.98
N VAL A 252 12.95 -2.71 -19.67
CA VAL A 252 13.66 -1.70 -18.86
C VAL A 252 14.41 -2.44 -17.75
N TRP A 253 15.70 -2.22 -17.61
CA TRP A 253 16.51 -2.96 -16.65
C TRP A 253 17.60 -2.11 -16.02
N THR A 254 18.22 -2.60 -14.95
CA THR A 254 19.39 -1.96 -14.36
C THR A 254 20.61 -2.84 -14.48
N ASP A 255 21.76 -2.26 -14.80
CA ASP A 255 23.04 -2.98 -14.69
C ASP A 255 23.50 -3.12 -13.23
N GLU A 256 24.61 -3.82 -13.03
CA GLU A 256 25.18 -4.08 -11.70
C GLU A 256 25.50 -2.77 -10.95
N GLU A 257 25.93 -1.72 -11.67
CA GLU A 257 26.20 -0.40 -11.08
C GLU A 257 24.92 0.40 -10.77
N GLY A 258 23.76 -0.01 -11.28
CA GLY A 258 22.47 0.62 -11.02
C GLY A 258 22.09 1.72 -11.98
N ARG A 259 22.67 1.70 -13.18
CA ARG A 259 22.24 2.56 -14.27
C ARG A 259 20.99 1.95 -14.91
N LEU A 260 19.96 2.77 -15.05
CA LEU A 260 18.68 2.39 -15.64
C LEU A 260 18.81 2.45 -17.16
N VAL A 261 18.55 1.34 -17.83
CA VAL A 261 18.62 1.16 -19.28
C VAL A 261 17.22 0.91 -19.82
N ASP A 262 16.86 1.63 -20.88
CA ASP A 262 15.56 1.53 -21.53
C ASP A 262 15.69 1.04 -22.97
N GLU A 263 15.53 -0.27 -23.18
CA GLU A 263 15.53 -0.90 -24.51
C GLU A 263 14.19 -0.78 -25.22
N ARG A 264 13.12 -0.51 -24.48
CA ARG A 264 11.76 -0.53 -25.02
C ARG A 264 11.40 0.78 -25.72
N PHE A 265 11.77 1.90 -25.13
CA PHE A 265 11.34 3.23 -25.56
C PHE A 265 12.50 4.13 -26.00
N GLU A 266 13.73 3.86 -25.54
CA GLU A 266 14.92 4.69 -25.80
C GLU A 266 16.05 3.93 -26.51
N ALA A 267 15.72 2.86 -27.24
CA ALA A 267 16.67 2.08 -28.05
C ALA A 267 17.93 1.61 -27.30
N GLY A 268 17.80 1.31 -26.01
CA GLY A 268 18.87 0.76 -25.16
C GLY A 268 19.75 1.83 -24.50
N ARG A 269 19.31 3.10 -24.50
CA ARG A 269 20.01 4.19 -23.84
C ARG A 269 19.97 4.03 -22.31
N ILE A 270 21.07 4.43 -21.66
CA ILE A 270 21.09 4.68 -20.21
C ILE A 270 20.36 5.98 -19.94
N VAL A 271 19.24 5.91 -19.22
CA VAL A 271 18.36 7.05 -18.95
C VAL A 271 18.60 7.69 -17.59
N ALA A 272 19.08 6.92 -16.60
CA ALA A 272 19.38 7.43 -15.26
C ALA A 272 20.45 6.60 -14.54
N SER A 273 21.02 7.15 -13.46
CA SER A 273 21.81 6.40 -12.49
C SER A 273 21.09 6.39 -11.15
N LEU A 274 20.64 5.23 -10.69
CA LEU A 274 19.90 5.08 -9.44
C LEU A 274 20.82 5.03 -8.22
N GLY A 275 22.12 4.73 -8.39
CA GLY A 275 23.09 4.65 -7.29
C GLY A 275 23.24 5.95 -6.50
N GLY A 276 23.00 7.10 -7.13
CA GLY A 276 23.03 8.42 -6.47
C GLY A 276 21.74 8.79 -5.73
N LEU A 277 20.67 8.00 -5.86
CA LEU A 277 19.36 8.30 -5.27
C LEU A 277 19.22 7.54 -3.95
N GLU A 278 19.49 8.22 -2.83
CA GLU A 278 19.51 7.60 -1.48
C GLU A 278 18.24 6.80 -1.17
N ARG A 279 17.09 7.34 -1.57
CA ARG A 279 15.76 6.76 -1.33
C ARG A 279 15.41 5.56 -2.24
N LEU A 280 16.24 5.30 -3.25
CA LEU A 280 16.09 4.19 -4.19
C LEU A 280 17.30 3.23 -4.16
N ARG A 281 18.07 3.23 -3.06
CA ARG A 281 19.19 2.31 -2.86
C ARG A 281 18.72 0.86 -2.66
N GLY A 282 19.53 -0.08 -3.14
CA GLY A 282 19.31 -1.52 -3.03
C GLY A 282 18.48 -2.12 -4.18
N ASP A 283 18.70 -3.40 -4.46
CA ASP A 283 18.15 -4.08 -5.65
C ASP A 283 16.63 -4.07 -5.70
N HIS A 284 15.97 -4.27 -4.56
CA HIS A 284 14.50 -4.19 -4.48
C HIS A 284 13.96 -2.81 -4.87
N ASN A 285 14.67 -1.72 -4.57
CA ASN A 285 14.25 -0.38 -4.99
C ASN A 285 14.62 -0.10 -6.45
N ARG A 286 15.69 -0.70 -6.97
CA ARG A 286 15.98 -0.70 -8.41
C ARG A 286 14.88 -1.40 -9.22
N GLU A 287 14.37 -2.53 -8.72
CA GLU A 287 13.20 -3.22 -9.30
C GLU A 287 11.98 -2.29 -9.31
N ASN A 288 11.67 -1.68 -8.17
CA ASN A 288 10.52 -0.77 -8.04
C ASN A 288 10.66 0.45 -8.98
N ALA A 289 11.86 1.03 -9.07
CA ALA A 289 12.15 2.18 -9.92
C ALA A 289 12.04 1.85 -11.41
N ALA A 290 12.61 0.72 -11.83
CA ALA A 290 12.52 0.27 -13.22
C ALA A 290 11.08 -0.05 -13.62
N ALA A 291 10.31 -0.70 -12.74
CA ALA A 291 8.90 -0.97 -12.96
C ALA A 291 8.06 0.33 -13.02
N ALA A 292 8.22 1.25 -12.07
CA ALA A 292 7.51 2.53 -12.06
C ALA A 292 7.86 3.38 -13.28
N TYR A 293 9.14 3.45 -13.66
CA TYR A 293 9.58 4.14 -14.88
C TYR A 293 8.95 3.51 -16.13
N ALA A 294 9.03 2.19 -16.30
CA ALA A 294 8.43 1.49 -17.45
C ALA A 294 6.92 1.76 -17.53
N THR A 295 6.22 1.72 -16.39
CA THR A 295 4.79 2.02 -16.33
C THR A 295 4.49 3.49 -16.65
N ALA A 296 5.30 4.44 -16.19
CA ALA A 296 5.17 5.86 -16.52
C ALA A 296 5.34 6.10 -18.03
N ARG A 297 6.34 5.46 -18.66
CA ARG A 297 6.53 5.49 -20.12
C ARG A 297 5.30 4.93 -20.85
N LEU A 298 4.74 3.81 -20.39
CA LEU A 298 3.52 3.24 -20.96
C LEU A 298 2.29 4.14 -20.79
N ALA A 299 2.22 4.92 -19.71
CA ALA A 299 1.18 5.92 -19.45
C ALA A 299 1.37 7.21 -20.27
N GLY A 300 2.46 7.33 -21.02
CA GLY A 300 2.73 8.44 -21.94
C GLY A 300 3.61 9.56 -21.37
N LEU A 301 4.32 9.33 -20.26
CA LEU A 301 5.39 10.23 -19.83
C LEU A 301 6.63 10.03 -20.71
N ASP A 302 7.33 11.12 -21.01
CA ASP A 302 8.65 11.04 -21.63
C ASP A 302 9.72 10.57 -20.62
N ALA A 303 10.89 10.21 -21.14
CA ALA A 303 11.98 9.71 -20.31
C ALA A 303 12.49 10.77 -19.33
N GLU A 304 12.58 12.03 -19.75
CA GLU A 304 13.20 13.10 -18.96
C GLU A 304 12.34 13.45 -17.75
N ALA A 305 11.03 13.60 -17.93
CA ALA A 305 10.06 13.82 -16.86
C ALA A 305 10.03 12.64 -15.87
N ALA A 306 10.03 11.41 -16.38
CA ALA A 306 10.07 10.22 -15.53
C ALA A 306 11.37 10.16 -14.70
N VAL A 307 12.53 10.45 -15.32
CA VAL A 307 13.82 10.46 -14.61
C VAL A 307 13.93 11.59 -13.60
N SER A 308 13.45 12.79 -13.93
CA SER A 308 13.39 13.92 -13.00
C SER A 308 12.52 13.59 -11.77
N GLY A 309 11.38 12.93 -11.99
CA GLY A 309 10.52 12.46 -10.90
C GLY A 309 11.20 11.43 -10.00
N LEU A 310 12.02 10.52 -10.54
CA LEU A 310 12.76 9.53 -9.73
C LEU A 310 13.68 10.20 -8.72
N ALA A 311 14.34 11.31 -9.11
CA ALA A 311 15.26 12.04 -8.25
C ALA A 311 14.57 12.79 -7.10
N THR A 312 13.31 13.17 -7.28
CA THR A 312 12.55 13.97 -6.31
C THR A 312 11.64 13.13 -5.41
N PHE A 313 11.56 11.81 -5.64
CA PHE A 313 10.70 10.91 -4.87
C PHE A 313 11.01 11.00 -3.37
N PRO A 314 10.03 11.28 -2.49
CA PRO A 314 10.24 11.41 -1.04
C PRO A 314 10.52 10.10 -0.31
N GLY A 315 10.33 8.95 -0.98
CA GLY A 315 10.22 7.67 -0.30
C GLY A 315 8.77 7.37 0.05
N LEU A 316 8.53 6.24 0.71
CA LEU A 316 7.18 5.88 1.15
C LEU A 316 6.84 6.55 2.47
N ALA A 317 5.68 7.21 2.51
CA ALA A 317 5.11 7.69 3.77
C ALA A 317 4.96 6.54 4.78
N HIS A 318 5.31 6.81 6.04
CA HIS A 318 5.20 5.87 7.16
C HIS A 318 5.98 4.56 7.02
N ARG A 319 6.91 4.46 6.07
CA ARG A 319 7.81 3.32 5.88
C ARG A 319 9.25 3.81 5.77
N GLN A 320 9.92 3.91 6.91
CA GLN A 320 11.22 4.59 7.05
C GLN A 320 11.25 5.96 6.36
N GLU A 321 10.13 6.68 6.43
CA GLU A 321 9.95 7.98 5.79
C GLU A 321 10.83 9.02 6.50
N TRP A 322 11.75 9.63 5.77
CA TRP A 322 12.55 10.73 6.29
C TRP A 322 11.70 12.01 6.35
N LEU A 323 11.49 12.54 7.56
CA LEU A 323 10.67 13.73 7.79
C LEU A 323 11.46 15.04 7.81
N GLY A 324 12.79 14.97 7.81
CA GLY A 324 13.66 16.13 7.92
C GLY A 324 14.71 15.99 9.01
N THR A 325 15.54 17.02 9.13
CA THR A 325 16.48 17.21 10.23
C THR A 325 16.13 18.45 11.04
N LEU A 326 16.27 18.36 12.36
CA LEU A 326 16.25 19.51 13.27
C LEU A 326 17.64 19.69 13.86
N GLY A 327 18.35 20.72 13.41
CA GLY A 327 19.81 20.76 13.57
C GLY A 327 20.43 19.54 12.88
N ASN A 328 21.09 18.68 13.66
CA ASN A 328 21.71 17.43 13.17
C ASN A 328 20.96 16.16 13.61
N VAL A 329 19.76 16.29 14.17
CA VAL A 329 18.92 15.13 14.53
C VAL A 329 18.01 14.78 13.38
N THR A 330 18.02 13.52 12.95
CA THR A 330 17.18 13.01 11.87
C THR A 330 15.87 12.44 12.40
N PHE A 331 14.74 12.72 11.73
CA PHE A 331 13.44 12.15 12.08
C PHE A 331 12.98 11.16 11.03
N VAL A 332 12.64 9.94 11.45
CA VAL A 332 12.21 8.86 10.57
C VAL A 332 10.88 8.27 11.05
N ASN A 333 9.91 8.21 10.13
CA ASN A 333 8.57 7.69 10.36
C ASN A 333 8.40 6.31 9.71
N ASP A 334 8.38 5.27 10.53
CA ASP A 334 8.10 3.88 10.18
C ASP A 334 6.86 3.36 10.93
N SER A 335 5.80 4.18 11.05
CA SER A 335 4.56 3.82 11.74
C SER A 335 3.93 2.51 11.24
N LYS A 336 4.24 2.08 10.01
CA LYS A 336 3.77 0.80 9.45
C LYS A 336 4.38 -0.44 10.13
N ALA A 337 5.46 -0.29 10.91
CA ALA A 337 6.03 -1.38 11.72
C ALA A 337 5.11 -1.78 12.88
N THR A 338 4.08 -2.56 12.57
CA THR A 338 3.02 -2.97 13.52
C THR A 338 3.33 -4.26 14.30
N ASN A 339 4.55 -4.79 14.18
CA ASN A 339 5.10 -5.89 14.97
C ASN A 339 6.61 -5.70 15.16
N ILE A 340 7.19 -6.43 16.11
CA ILE A 340 8.61 -6.31 16.47
C ILE A 340 9.52 -6.72 15.33
N GLU A 341 9.15 -7.70 14.51
CA GLU A 341 9.96 -8.13 13.36
C GLU A 341 10.09 -7.02 12.30
N ALA A 342 9.01 -6.27 12.05
CA ALA A 342 9.06 -5.11 11.18
C ALA A 342 9.92 -4.01 11.81
N ALA A 343 9.78 -3.78 13.13
CA ALA A 343 10.57 -2.77 13.81
C ALA A 343 12.08 -3.08 13.81
N ALA A 344 12.45 -4.36 13.97
CA ALA A 344 13.83 -4.82 13.90
C ALA A 344 14.50 -4.46 12.56
N ARG A 345 13.77 -4.53 11.45
CA ARG A 345 14.28 -4.13 10.12
C ARG A 345 14.58 -2.63 10.03
N ALA A 346 13.83 -1.79 10.75
CA ALA A 346 14.12 -0.37 10.83
C ALA A 346 15.29 -0.09 11.78
N LEU A 347 15.37 -0.79 12.92
CA LEU A 347 16.50 -0.68 13.84
C LEU A 347 17.84 -1.09 13.19
N ALA A 348 17.82 -2.05 12.27
CA ALA A 348 18.99 -2.45 11.50
C ALA A 348 19.49 -1.38 10.51
N ALA A 349 18.64 -0.43 10.11
CA ALA A 349 18.94 0.52 9.05
C ALA A 349 19.60 1.83 9.54
N PHE A 350 19.61 2.08 10.85
CA PHE A 350 20.12 3.32 11.44
C PHE A 350 21.04 3.01 12.64
N GLU A 351 21.84 4.00 13.03
CA GLU A 351 22.64 3.99 14.26
C GLU A 351 22.24 5.19 15.15
N GLY A 352 22.55 5.13 16.44
CA GLY A 352 22.26 6.24 17.38
C GLY A 352 20.76 6.53 17.51
N ILE A 353 19.95 5.49 17.72
CA ILE A 353 18.50 5.55 17.60
C ILE A 353 17.83 5.92 18.94
N HIS A 354 16.97 6.94 18.91
CA HIS A 354 15.91 7.19 19.88
C HIS A 354 14.64 6.51 19.40
N TRP A 355 14.38 5.29 19.90
CA TRP A 355 13.36 4.40 19.37
C TRP A 355 12.00 4.68 20.01
N LEU A 356 11.04 5.19 19.24
CA LEU A 356 9.65 5.35 19.68
C LEU A 356 8.90 4.03 19.40
N ALA A 357 8.53 3.32 20.48
CA ALA A 357 7.89 2.00 20.42
C ALA A 357 6.62 1.97 21.28
N GLY A 358 5.54 1.34 20.82
CA GLY A 358 4.27 1.45 21.54
C GLY A 358 3.02 1.21 20.72
N GLY A 359 1.95 0.84 21.42
CA GLY A 359 0.64 0.58 20.84
C GLY A 359 -0.06 -0.64 21.46
N ARG A 360 -0.93 -1.29 20.68
CA ARG A 360 -1.49 -2.61 21.00
C ARG A 360 -0.59 -3.73 20.45
N ALA A 361 0.14 -4.38 21.34
CA ALA A 361 1.03 -5.48 20.97
C ALA A 361 0.25 -6.73 20.51
N LYS A 362 0.68 -7.34 19.40
CA LYS A 362 0.24 -8.69 19.00
C LYS A 362 1.03 -9.77 19.74
N SER A 363 2.30 -9.47 19.99
CA SER A 363 3.27 -10.24 20.77
C SER A 363 4.18 -9.24 21.48
N LEU A 364 4.65 -9.60 22.66
CA LEU A 364 5.63 -8.83 23.44
C LEU A 364 7.03 -9.45 23.36
N ASP A 365 7.23 -10.42 22.48
CA ASP A 365 8.54 -11.00 22.20
C ASP A 365 9.41 -9.98 21.46
N VAL A 366 10.53 -9.63 22.08
CA VAL A 366 11.49 -8.66 21.56
C VAL A 366 12.70 -9.32 20.87
N ALA A 367 12.74 -10.66 20.79
CA ALA A 367 13.88 -11.43 20.28
C ALA A 367 14.36 -10.97 18.90
N ALA A 368 13.44 -10.64 17.99
CA ALA A 368 13.80 -10.18 16.66
C ALA A 368 14.54 -8.82 16.66
N ALA A 369 14.31 -7.96 17.66
CA ALA A 369 14.96 -6.66 17.79
C ALA A 369 16.31 -6.74 18.54
N GLU A 370 16.53 -7.79 19.34
CA GLU A 370 17.74 -7.97 20.18
C GLU A 370 19.06 -7.74 19.44
N PRO A 371 19.27 -8.26 18.21
CA PRO A 371 20.54 -8.05 17.48
C PRO A 371 20.86 -6.58 17.20
N PHE A 372 19.85 -5.70 17.20
CA PHE A 372 19.97 -4.30 16.80
C PHE A 372 19.85 -3.33 17.97
N LEU A 373 19.64 -3.81 19.20
CA LEU A 373 19.51 -2.94 20.38
C LEU A 373 20.80 -2.16 20.67
N GLY A 374 21.96 -2.64 20.20
CA GLY A 374 23.22 -1.88 20.27
C GLY A 374 23.21 -0.57 19.50
N HIS A 375 22.30 -0.41 18.53
CA HIS A 375 22.11 0.84 17.79
C HIS A 375 21.23 1.84 18.56
N VAL A 376 20.52 1.39 19.60
CA VAL A 376 19.49 2.17 20.30
C VAL A 376 20.08 2.87 21.52
N ARG A 377 20.00 4.21 21.54
CA ARG A 377 20.37 5.05 22.68
C ARG A 377 19.38 4.94 23.82
N ALA A 378 18.09 4.97 23.49
CA ALA A 378 16.99 4.80 24.43
C ALA A 378 15.70 4.43 23.70
N ALA A 379 14.84 3.66 24.36
CA ALA A 379 13.46 3.44 23.93
C ALA A 379 12.49 4.38 24.66
N TRP A 380 11.63 5.03 23.89
CA TRP A 380 10.65 6.02 24.30
C TRP A 380 9.26 5.42 24.07
N LEU A 381 8.74 4.82 25.12
CA LEU A 381 7.61 3.90 25.05
C LEU A 381 6.28 4.59 25.29
N PHE A 382 5.24 4.23 24.54
CA PHE A 382 3.90 4.81 24.65
C PHE A 382 2.80 3.77 24.38
N GLY A 383 1.53 4.12 24.65
CA GLY A 383 0.38 3.25 24.35
C GLY A 383 0.20 2.07 25.31
N GLU A 384 -0.74 1.19 24.96
CA GLU A 384 -1.25 0.11 25.82
C GLU A 384 -0.13 -0.82 26.33
N CYS A 385 0.80 -1.21 25.45
CA CYS A 385 1.87 -2.14 25.79
C CYS A 385 3.11 -1.51 26.44
N ALA A 386 3.15 -0.19 26.67
CA ALA A 386 4.39 0.52 27.03
C ALA A 386 5.09 -0.04 28.27
N ARG A 387 4.33 -0.36 29.32
CA ARG A 387 4.88 -0.87 30.59
C ARG A 387 5.42 -2.29 30.47
N GLU A 388 4.72 -3.14 29.74
CA GLU A 388 5.15 -4.52 29.52
C GLU A 388 6.37 -4.58 28.61
N LEU A 389 6.39 -3.74 27.56
CA LEU A 389 7.54 -3.60 26.67
C LEU A 389 8.75 -3.01 27.43
N ALA A 390 8.53 -2.06 28.34
CA ALA A 390 9.57 -1.54 29.23
C ALA A 390 10.23 -2.66 30.03
N ALA A 391 9.43 -3.55 30.64
CA ALA A 391 9.95 -4.68 31.43
C ALA A 391 10.82 -5.65 30.60
N ARG A 392 10.57 -5.76 29.29
CA ARG A 392 11.37 -6.63 28.39
C ARG A 392 12.65 -5.96 27.87
N LEU A 393 12.70 -4.63 27.86
CA LEU A 393 13.79 -3.86 27.28
C LEU A 393 14.72 -3.24 28.33
N ALA A 394 14.25 -3.00 29.57
CA ALA A 394 14.97 -2.24 30.60
C ALA A 394 16.32 -2.84 31.01
N GLU A 395 16.48 -4.17 30.92
CA GLU A 395 17.75 -4.84 31.21
C GLU A 395 18.80 -4.68 30.09
N ARG A 396 18.37 -4.20 28.91
CA ARG A 396 19.17 -4.20 27.68
C ARG A 396 19.49 -2.79 27.21
N ILE A 397 18.53 -1.87 27.31
CA ILE A 397 18.67 -0.48 26.88
C ILE A 397 17.94 0.46 27.84
N PRO A 398 18.30 1.76 27.90
CA PRO A 398 17.53 2.75 28.63
C PRO A 398 16.09 2.83 28.10
N VAL A 399 15.11 2.83 29.00
CA VAL A 399 13.68 2.94 28.65
C VAL A 399 13.01 4.07 29.41
N ARG A 400 12.06 4.75 28.75
CA ARG A 400 11.18 5.75 29.37
C ARG A 400 9.76 5.56 28.86
N VAL A 401 8.77 5.70 29.73
CA VAL A 401 7.34 5.51 29.40
C VAL A 401 6.63 6.85 29.43
N PHE A 402 5.81 7.10 28.41
CA PHE A 402 5.03 8.31 28.21
C PHE A 402 3.55 7.98 27.99
N ALA A 403 2.67 8.96 28.24
CA ALA A 403 1.25 8.76 28.03
C ALA A 403 0.89 8.80 26.54
N THR A 404 1.59 9.65 25.76
CA THR A 404 1.29 9.87 24.35
C THR A 404 2.53 9.79 23.46
N LEU A 405 2.31 9.54 22.16
CA LEU A 405 3.36 9.60 21.15
C LEU A 405 3.95 11.00 21.02
N GLU A 406 3.13 12.05 21.15
CA GLU A 406 3.61 13.44 21.10
C GLU A 406 4.61 13.71 22.24
N GLU A 407 4.29 13.33 23.48
CA GLU A 407 5.19 13.45 24.63
C GLU A 407 6.49 12.68 24.43
N ALA A 408 6.39 11.41 24.01
CA ALA A 408 7.54 10.57 23.73
C ALA A 408 8.45 11.19 22.65
N THR A 409 7.85 11.73 21.59
CA THR A 409 8.57 12.35 20.47
C THR A 409 9.30 13.61 20.91
N ARG A 410 8.64 14.51 21.64
CA ARG A 410 9.26 15.73 22.16
C ARG A 410 10.41 15.42 23.10
N ALA A 411 10.24 14.43 23.98
CA ALA A 411 11.27 14.03 24.91
C ALA A 411 12.46 13.33 24.23
N ALA A 412 12.19 12.50 23.20
CA ALA A 412 13.22 11.91 22.36
C ALA A 412 14.03 12.97 21.60
N ALA A 413 13.36 13.94 20.98
CA ALA A 413 13.99 15.04 20.26
C ALA A 413 14.87 15.90 21.16
N ALA A 414 14.44 16.16 22.40
CA ALA A 414 15.22 16.94 23.37
C ALA A 414 16.46 16.19 23.89
N ALA A 415 16.44 14.84 23.86
CA ALA A 415 17.55 14.02 24.31
C ALA A 415 18.53 13.65 23.18
N ALA A 416 18.10 13.73 21.92
CA ALA A 416 18.90 13.35 20.77
C ALA A 416 20.04 14.34 20.50
N GLY A 417 21.23 13.80 20.29
CA GLY A 417 22.43 14.54 19.94
C GLY A 417 22.64 14.70 18.42
N PRO A 418 23.62 15.50 18.00
CA PRO A 418 23.99 15.63 16.59
C PRO A 418 24.33 14.28 15.94
N GLY A 419 23.73 14.00 14.78
CA GLY A 419 23.92 12.77 14.02
C GLY A 419 23.02 11.61 14.45
N GLU A 420 22.24 11.78 15.52
CA GLU A 420 21.34 10.74 16.03
C GLU A 420 19.96 10.79 15.36
N THR A 421 19.22 9.69 15.47
CA THR A 421 17.95 9.51 14.76
C THR A 421 16.80 9.28 15.74
N VAL A 422 15.74 10.09 15.66
CA VAL A 422 14.45 9.82 16.29
C VAL A 422 13.61 8.98 15.34
N LEU A 423 13.43 7.70 15.67
CA LEU A 423 12.77 6.70 14.82
C LEU A 423 11.44 6.27 15.43
N LEU A 424 10.32 6.61 14.77
CA LEU A 424 9.05 5.97 15.03
C LEU A 424 9.00 4.62 14.34
N SER A 425 9.13 3.55 15.11
CA SER A 425 9.02 2.18 14.61
C SER A 425 8.31 1.31 15.65
N PRO A 426 6.98 1.43 15.76
CA PRO A 426 6.23 1.17 16.99
C PRO A 426 6.28 -0.28 17.50
N GLY A 427 6.52 -1.26 16.64
CA GLY A 427 6.56 -2.67 17.03
C GLY A 427 5.18 -3.24 17.42
N ALA A 428 4.12 -2.46 17.26
CA ALA A 428 2.77 -2.75 17.72
C ALA A 428 1.69 -2.10 16.84
N ALA A 429 0.49 -2.67 16.84
CA ALA A 429 -0.66 -2.10 16.14
C ALA A 429 -1.08 -0.77 16.78
N SER A 430 -1.74 0.10 16.03
CA SER A 430 -2.11 1.47 16.49
C SER A 430 -3.49 1.59 17.12
N PHE A 431 -4.26 0.49 17.14
CA PHE A 431 -5.69 0.46 17.48
C PHE A 431 -6.02 0.74 18.96
N ASP A 432 -5.02 1.05 19.78
CA ASP A 432 -5.21 1.50 21.16
C ASP A 432 -5.50 3.01 21.25
N ALA A 433 -4.85 3.82 20.40
CA ALA A 433 -4.99 5.28 20.42
C ALA A 433 -5.36 5.90 19.07
N TYR A 434 -5.31 5.13 17.97
CA TYR A 434 -5.54 5.61 16.61
C TYR A 434 -6.43 4.65 15.81
N ARG A 435 -7.04 5.16 14.73
CA ARG A 435 -7.88 4.37 13.81
C ARG A 435 -7.07 3.41 12.96
N ASP A 436 -5.89 3.82 12.52
CA ASP A 436 -4.96 3.05 11.69
C ASP A 436 -3.52 3.52 11.88
N PHE A 437 -2.56 2.93 11.15
CA PHE A 437 -1.15 3.27 11.33
C PHE A 437 -0.80 4.58 10.62
N GLU A 438 -1.55 4.94 9.58
CA GLU A 438 -1.44 6.22 8.88
C GLU A 438 -1.73 7.38 9.84
N GLU A 439 -2.83 7.34 10.60
CA GLU A 439 -3.17 8.38 11.58
C GLU A 439 -2.09 8.56 12.66
N ARG A 440 -1.53 7.45 13.18
CA ARG A 440 -0.38 7.50 14.10
C ARG A 440 0.86 8.13 13.46
N GLY A 441 1.10 7.81 12.19
CA GLY A 441 2.21 8.36 11.43
C GLY A 441 2.04 9.85 11.13
N GLU A 442 0.83 10.31 10.87
CA GLU A 442 0.47 11.73 10.73
C GLU A 442 0.65 12.49 12.05
N ASP A 443 0.28 11.89 13.18
CA ASP A 443 0.47 12.50 14.51
C ASP A 443 1.94 12.75 14.82
N PHE A 444 2.80 11.78 14.49
CA PHE A 444 4.25 11.95 14.56
C PHE A 444 4.75 13.04 13.63
N ARG A 445 4.33 13.05 12.36
CA ARG A 445 4.73 14.09 11.38
C ARG A 445 4.32 15.49 11.83
N ARG A 446 3.09 15.63 12.34
CA ARG A 446 2.58 16.87 12.93
C ARG A 446 3.46 17.32 14.08
N THR A 447 3.82 16.41 14.98
CA THR A 447 4.71 16.71 16.12
C THR A 447 6.09 17.17 15.68
N VAL A 448 6.71 16.49 14.72
CA VAL A 448 8.01 16.88 14.15
C VAL A 448 7.94 18.26 13.50
N LYS A 449 6.87 18.54 12.74
CA LYS A 449 6.67 19.85 12.10
C LYS A 449 6.52 20.97 13.14
N MET A 450 5.82 20.71 14.25
CA MET A 450 5.72 21.68 15.36
C MET A 450 7.09 21.96 15.97
N LEU A 451 7.89 20.92 16.26
CA LEU A 451 9.25 21.07 16.80
C LEU A 451 10.17 21.87 15.87
N MET A 452 10.09 21.63 14.56
CA MET A 452 10.85 22.39 13.56
C MET A 452 10.47 23.86 13.58
N ASN A 453 9.17 24.16 13.57
CA ASN A 453 8.67 25.54 13.59
C ASN A 453 9.01 26.28 14.90
N GLU A 454 8.89 25.61 16.05
CA GLU A 454 9.24 26.16 17.37
C GLU A 454 10.72 26.56 17.45
N THR A 455 11.59 25.82 16.77
CA THR A 455 13.05 26.08 16.74
C THR A 455 13.38 27.26 15.84
N LEU A 456 12.81 27.29 14.63
CA LEU A 456 12.92 28.44 13.70
C LEU A 456 12.43 29.75 14.35
N GLY A 457 11.31 29.70 15.08
CA GLY A 457 10.78 30.87 15.80
C GLY A 457 11.70 31.38 16.93
N ARG A 458 12.48 30.50 17.56
CA ARG A 458 13.47 30.89 18.58
C ARG A 458 14.76 31.47 18.00
N GLU A 459 15.14 31.05 16.79
CA GLU A 459 16.31 31.59 16.09
C GLU A 459 16.04 32.97 15.49
N VAL A 460 14.81 33.24 15.01
CA VAL A 460 14.41 34.57 14.50
C VAL A 460 14.18 35.59 15.62
N ALA A 461 13.89 35.13 16.84
CA ALA A 461 13.69 35.98 18.02
C ALA A 461 14.99 36.31 18.78
N ARG A 462 16.13 35.74 18.36
CA ARG A 462 17.48 36.06 18.84
C ARG A 462 18.18 36.98 17.84
#